data_AF-A0A496B313-F1
#
_entry.id   AF-A0A496B313-F1
#
_cell.length_a   1.000
_cell.length_b   1.000
_cell.length_c   1.000
_cell.angle_alpha   90.00
_cell.angle_beta   90.00
_cell.angle_gamma   90.00
#
_symmetry.space_group_name_H-M   'P 1'
#
loop_
_entity.id
_entity.type
_entity.pdbx_description
1 polymer ?
#
loop_
_entity_poly.entity_id
_entity_poly.type
_entity_poly.pdbx_seq_one_letter_code
_entity_poly.pdbx_strand_id
1 'polypeptide(L)' 'MHYSSFSFSASYDSTLILWDITSYRTQILADVNEDGTVNVLDMQRVASRLGEASPDLNGDGVVNILDLTLIANQIGN' A
#
# COMPACT_ATOMS: atom_id res chain seq x y z
N MET A 1 -7.37 7.82 0.97
CA MET A 1 -8.48 8.22 0.06
C MET A 1 -8.30 7.50 -1.27
N HIS A 2 -9.20 6.57 -1.63
CA HIS A 2 -9.15 5.85 -2.90
C HIS A 2 -9.79 6.71 -4.00
N TYR A 3 -9.04 7.01 -5.06
CA TYR A 3 -9.55 7.70 -6.24
C TYR A 3 -9.78 6.67 -7.34
N SER A 4 -11.03 6.43 -7.70
CA SER A 4 -11.37 5.62 -8.86
C SER A 4 -11.08 6.42 -10.13
N SER A 5 -10.27 5.85 -11.02
CA SER A 5 -9.94 6.47 -12.30
C SER A 5 -10.51 5.61 -13.41
N PHE A 6 -11.28 6.23 -14.30
CA PHE A 6 -11.86 5.54 -15.44
C PHE A 6 -11.43 6.22 -16.74
N SER A 7 -11.19 5.43 -17.77
CA SER A 7 -11.04 5.89 -19.14
C SER A 7 -12.24 5.43 -19.95
N PHE A 8 -12.74 6.26 -20.85
CA PHE A 8 -13.82 5.88 -21.75
C PHE A 8 -13.37 6.02 -23.21
N SER A 9 -13.85 5.08 -24.03
CA SER A 9 -13.72 5.13 -25.48
C SER A 9 -15.10 5.04 -26.09
N ALA A 10 -15.33 5.85 -27.13
CA ALA A 10 -16.56 5.84 -27.92
C ALA A 10 -16.25 5.44 -29.36
N SER A 11 -17.15 4.67 -29.97
CA SER A 11 -17.09 4.28 -31.38
C SER A 11 -18.30 4.84 -32.15
N TYR A 12 -18.16 4.98 -33.47
CA TYR A 12 -19.23 5.47 -34.36
C TYR A 12 -20.45 4.53 -34.41
N ASP A 13 -20.25 3.27 -34.04
CA ASP A 13 -21.29 2.25 -33.92
C ASP A 13 -22.18 2.40 -32.66
N SER A 14 -22.08 3.52 -31.94
CA SER A 14 -22.79 3.80 -30.69
C SER A 14 -22.35 2.95 -29.48
N THR A 15 -21.18 2.31 -29.56
CA THR A 15 -20.58 1.62 -28.41
C THR A 15 -19.80 2.58 -27.53
N LEU A 16 -20.01 2.47 -26.22
CA LEU A 16 -19.16 3.06 -25.18
C LEU A 16 -18.47 1.93 -24.42
N ILE A 17 -17.14 2.01 -24.30
CA ILE A 17 -16.34 1.13 -23.45
C ILE A 17 -15.81 1.95 -22.29
N LEU A 18 -15.99 1.44 -21.08
CA LEU A 18 -15.40 1.97 -19.86
C LEU A 18 -14.28 1.05 -19.41
N TRP A 19 -13.08 1.59 -19.27
CA TRP A 19 -11.93 0.92 -18.68
C TRP A 19 -11.76 1.41 -17.25
N ASP A 20 -11.77 0.48 -16.30
CA ASP A 20 -11.23 0.77 -14.97
C ASP A 20 -9.71 0.85 -15.10
N ILE A 21 -9.19 2.05 -14.91
CA ILE A 21 -7.75 2.34 -14.91
C ILE A 21 -7.31 2.82 -13.55
N THR A 22 -8.08 2.47 -12.50
CA THR A 22 -7.70 2.75 -11.12
C THR A 22 -6.33 2.14 -10.91
N SER A 23 -5.34 3.02 -10.76
CA SER A 23 -4.01 2.59 -10.38
C SER A 23 -4.12 2.14 -8.94
N TYR A 24 -4.15 0.82 -8.71
CA TYR A 24 -3.81 0.28 -7.40
C TYR A 24 -2.44 0.86 -7.11
N ARG A 25 -2.39 1.79 -6.14
CA ARG A 25 -1.10 2.36 -5.73
C ARG A 25 -0.18 1.18 -5.52
N THR A 26 1.00 1.22 -6.16
CA THR A 26 2.06 0.25 -5.90
C THR A 26 2.08 0.04 -4.40
N GLN A 27 1.72 -1.16 -3.94
CA GLN A 27 1.62 -1.45 -2.52
C GLN A 27 2.98 -1.11 -1.93
N ILE A 28 3.04 0.01 -1.21
CA ILE A 28 4.26 0.41 -0.54
C ILE A 28 4.33 -0.55 0.62
N LEU A 29 5.33 -1.44 0.63
CA LEU A 29 5.42 -2.48 1.65
C LEU A 29 5.38 -1.90 3.08
N ALA A 30 5.80 -0.65 3.28
CA ALA A 30 5.69 0.05 4.56
C ALA A 30 4.33 0.67 4.88
N ASP A 31 3.41 0.81 3.91
CA ASP A 31 2.02 1.26 4.16
C ASP A 31 1.20 0.07 4.65
N VAL A 32 1.49 -0.36 5.89
CA VAL A 32 0.94 -1.59 6.48
C VAL A 32 -0.47 -1.41 7.03
N ASN A 33 -0.94 -0.16 7.15
CA ASN A 33 -2.31 0.16 7.55
C ASN A 33 -3.24 0.44 6.34
N GLU A 34 -2.67 0.46 5.13
CA GLU A 34 -3.35 0.67 3.85
C GLU A 34 -4.12 2.01 3.75
N ASP A 35 -3.63 3.05 4.43
CA ASP A 35 -4.24 4.38 4.41
C ASP A 35 -3.78 5.25 3.21
N GLY A 36 -2.74 4.79 2.51
CA GLY A 36 -2.16 5.41 1.33
C GLY A 36 -0.97 6.32 1.61
N THR A 37 -0.49 6.40 2.87
CA THR A 37 0.61 7.27 3.30
C THR A 37 1.52 6.57 4.30
N VAL A 38 2.80 6.36 3.95
CA VAL A 38 3.77 5.82 4.93
C VAL A 38 4.10 6.85 6.00
N ASN A 39 3.67 6.59 7.24
CA ASN A 39 3.85 7.51 8.36
C ASN A 39 4.00 6.77 9.71
N VAL A 40 3.90 7.51 10.83
CA VAL A 40 4.06 6.93 12.18
C VAL A 40 2.98 5.90 12.53
N LEU A 41 1.80 5.98 11.90
CA LEU A 41 0.71 5.02 12.11
C LEU A 41 1.07 3.61 11.59
N ASP A 42 1.85 3.53 10.52
CA ASP A 42 2.41 2.26 10.02
C ASP A 42 3.40 1.67 11.01
N MET A 43 4.30 2.52 11.54
CA MET A 43 5.24 2.09 12.57
C MET A 43 4.53 1.56 13.82
N GLN A 44 3.46 2.23 14.26
CA GLN A 44 2.65 1.76 15.39
C GLN A 44 2.02 0.40 15.12
N ARG A 45 1.54 0.16 13.89
CA ARG A 45 0.97 -1.13 13.49
C ARG A 45 1.99 -2.26 13.59
N VAL A 46 3.22 -2.06 13.10
CA VAL A 46 4.29 -3.06 13.21
C VAL A 46 4.75 -3.22 14.66
N ALA A 47 4.93 -2.13 15.41
CA ALA A 47 5.35 -2.18 16.80
C ALA A 47 4.36 -2.95 17.69
N SER A 48 3.06 -2.91 17.37
CA SER A 48 2.02 -3.67 18.09
C SER A 48 2.09 -5.19 17.90
N ARG A 49 2.95 -5.67 16.99
CA ARG A 49 3.03 -7.06 16.51
C ARG A 49 4.42 -7.68 16.75
N LEU A 50 5.29 -7.04 17.53
CA LEU A 50 6.64 -7.53 17.79
C LEU A 50 6.62 -8.98 18.32
N GLY A 51 7.42 -9.84 17.69
CA GLY A 51 7.48 -11.27 17.98
C GLY A 51 6.42 -12.13 17.29
N GLU A 52 5.48 -11.53 16.54
CA GLU A 52 4.58 -12.27 15.66
C GLU A 52 5.24 -12.60 14.31
N ALA A 53 4.56 -13.40 13.48
CA ALA A 53 5.02 -13.73 12.12
C ALA A 53 4.55 -12.72 11.05
N SER A 54 3.73 -11.73 11.40
CA SER A 54 3.18 -10.75 10.46
C SER A 54 2.86 -9.43 11.18
N PRO A 55 3.11 -8.25 10.58
CA PRO A 55 3.62 -8.01 9.23
C PRO A 55 5.16 -8.03 9.18
N ASP A 56 5.72 -9.20 8.82
CA ASP A 56 7.14 -9.43 8.57
C ASP A 56 7.49 -8.83 7.20
N LEU A 57 8.11 -7.66 7.21
CA LEU A 57 8.36 -6.84 6.03
C LEU A 57 9.64 -7.24 5.31
N ASN A 58 10.61 -7.83 6.04
CA ASN A 58 11.85 -8.30 5.45
C ASN A 58 11.81 -9.80 5.06
N GLY A 59 10.80 -10.54 5.51
CA GLY A 59 10.59 -11.96 5.20
C GLY A 59 11.48 -12.90 6.01
N ASP A 60 11.99 -12.49 7.16
CA ASP A 60 12.89 -13.30 8.01
C ASP A 60 12.16 -14.26 8.97
N GLY A 61 10.83 -14.18 9.00
CA GLY A 61 9.94 -15.03 9.78
C GLY A 61 9.54 -14.46 11.13
N VAL A 62 9.99 -13.26 11.52
CA VAL A 62 9.60 -12.64 12.79
C VAL A 62 9.59 -11.11 12.75
N VAL A 63 8.49 -10.52 13.20
CA VAL A 63 8.37 -9.07 13.34
C VAL A 63 9.32 -8.57 14.43
N ASN A 64 10.32 -7.79 14.03
CA ASN A 64 11.35 -7.26 14.91
C ASN A 64 11.76 -5.81 14.53
N ILE A 65 12.88 -5.35 15.09
CA ILE A 65 13.35 -3.98 14.87
C ILE A 65 13.72 -3.72 13.39
N LEU A 66 14.11 -4.74 12.64
CA LEU A 66 14.44 -4.63 11.23
C LEU A 66 13.22 -4.19 10.40
N ASP A 67 12.03 -4.71 10.69
CA ASP A 67 10.79 -4.29 10.02
C ASP A 67 10.46 -2.83 10.30
N LEU A 68 10.63 -2.39 11.56
CA LEU A 68 10.44 -0.99 11.93
C LEU A 68 11.43 -0.06 11.20
N THR A 69 12.67 -0.49 10.99
CA THR A 69 13.64 0.30 10.22
C THR A 69 13.29 0.42 8.74
N LEU A 70 12.64 -0.58 8.15
CA LEU A 70 12.15 -0.50 6.77
C LEU A 70 11.09 0.60 6.61
N ILE A 71 10.16 0.71 7.56
CA ILE A 71 9.17 1.78 7.55
C ILE A 71 9.84 3.15 7.74
N ALA A 72 10.75 3.27 8.72
CA ALA A 72 11.43 4.53 9.01
C ALA A 72 12.17 5.10 7.78
N ASN A 73 12.74 4.22 6.93
CA ASN A 73 13.42 4.62 5.70
C ASN A 73 12.47 5.10 4.57
N GLN A 74 11.17 4.87 4.71
CA GLN A 74 10.15 5.23 3.71
C GLN A 74 9.27 6.40 4.14
N ILE A 75 9.36 6.87 5.40
CA ILE A 75 8.60 8.03 5.87
C ILE A 75 9.04 9.29 5.10
N GLY A 76 8.08 9.95 4.46
CA GLY A 76 8.28 11.23 3.77
C GLY A 76 8.92 11.14 2.38
N ASN A 77 9.11 9.93 1.84
CA ASN A 77 9.50 9.70 0.43
C ASN A 77 8.32 9.85 -0.54
#